data_AF-W2TT30-F1
#
_entry.id   AF-W2TT30-F1
#
_cell.length_a   1.000
_cell.length_b   1.000
_cell.length_c   1.000
_cell.angle_alpha   90.00
_cell.angle_beta   90.00
_cell.angle_gamma   90.00
#
_symmetry.space_group_name_H-M   'P 1'
#
loop_
_entity.id
_entity.type
_entity.pdbx_description
1 polymer ?
#
loop_
_entity_poly.entity_id
_entity_poly.type
_entity_poly.pdbx_seq_one_letter_code
_entity_poly.pdbx_strand_id
1 'polypeptide(L)'
;MSENLAICVATVVYLMSRDFLSLPVDPHSLKLLSQLLRIEKLEQNEEQKKYASLVWEVFTSYVERMESVGKKIVFELTKEQLTPSALILESLVFILARSTDENVKTELLNLGILQYIVGKVEKIVLRLIHDKLTESEIIKQLVILERCFRILESCTLFHKKNQAFLISHRGSLLIQMCGKLMAVIHDTISNCAVGSELARSHIACLSLMARVLMNLSHENELCCTKLGQVPGFLPLCLSSYTFLAPKFAPEDKKFDLYVMMTSLCVNLVERCNSNRRKLIDTSVKVYSETGESTEHKALDALAILFTIHEAKARNIDEDLDKDLAFEVSFSEPADEDNNDTDEETRDDGRLDRAKLNEMSESEMLQAVQSAMSKPMLCNFQASAHMEDSVVASYVALLIGCLLQQNEGHVSAVRSHLQDGSLSPMIDQLQRFLDFMKIASKKSGGCRSIERIIDLLDRLN
;
A
#
# COMPACT_ATOMS: atom_id res chain seq x y z
N MET A 1 7.88 21.96 -32.62
CA MET A 1 7.07 20.82 -33.07
C MET A 1 5.64 21.31 -33.20
N SER A 2 4.95 21.04 -34.31
CA SER A 2 3.52 21.39 -34.44
C SER A 2 2.67 20.55 -33.48
N GLU A 3 1.55 21.10 -33.00
CA GLU A 3 0.66 20.39 -32.05
C GLU A 3 0.07 19.10 -32.65
N ASN A 4 -0.25 19.11 -33.94
CA ASN A 4 -0.67 17.92 -34.71
C ASN A 4 0.41 16.83 -34.70
N LEU A 5 1.68 17.19 -34.91
CA LEU A 5 2.76 16.20 -34.85
C LEU A 5 2.97 15.73 -33.41
N ALA A 6 2.83 16.61 -32.43
CA ALA A 6 3.00 16.29 -31.02
C ALA A 6 2.02 15.21 -30.54
N ILE A 7 0.72 15.31 -30.90
CA ILE A 7 -0.27 14.30 -30.49
C ILE A 7 -0.02 12.94 -31.16
N CYS A 8 0.38 12.94 -32.44
CA CYS A 8 0.74 11.72 -33.16
C CYS A 8 1.98 11.05 -32.55
N VAL A 9 3.04 11.83 -32.26
CA VAL A 9 4.26 11.30 -31.62
C VAL A 9 3.95 10.76 -30.23
N ALA A 10 3.19 11.48 -29.41
CA ALA A 10 2.81 11.01 -28.08
C ALA A 10 1.96 9.73 -28.14
N THR A 11 1.12 9.60 -29.16
CA THR A 11 0.34 8.37 -29.43
C THR A 11 1.25 7.18 -29.72
N VAL A 12 2.25 7.36 -30.59
CA VAL A 12 3.24 6.32 -30.89
C VAL A 12 4.00 5.91 -29.64
N VAL A 13 4.50 6.88 -28.86
CA VAL A 13 5.21 6.60 -27.60
C VAL A 13 4.33 5.81 -26.63
N TYR A 14 3.07 6.22 -26.47
CA TYR A 14 2.13 5.51 -25.60
C TYR A 14 1.92 4.07 -26.07
N LEU A 15 1.59 3.85 -27.34
CA LEU A 15 1.37 2.50 -27.88
C LEU A 15 2.62 1.61 -27.74
N MET A 16 3.81 2.16 -28.00
CA MET A 16 5.06 1.42 -27.80
C MET A 16 5.32 1.12 -26.32
N SER A 17 5.01 2.05 -25.41
CA SER A 17 5.17 1.82 -23.98
C SER A 17 4.20 0.78 -23.41
N ARG A 18 3.09 0.50 -24.10
CA ARG A 18 2.12 -0.53 -23.72
C ARG A 18 2.56 -1.94 -24.12
N ASP A 19 3.47 -2.07 -25.08
CA ASP A 19 4.01 -3.36 -25.49
C ASP A 19 4.88 -3.99 -24.37
N PHE A 20 5.07 -5.31 -24.42
CA PHE A 20 5.76 -6.07 -23.37
C PHE A 20 7.28 -5.88 -23.41
N LEU A 21 7.81 -5.39 -24.52
CA LEU A 21 9.23 -5.07 -24.68
C LEU A 21 9.49 -3.69 -24.07
N SER A 22 10.54 -3.56 -23.24
CA SER A 22 10.89 -2.26 -22.68
C SER A 22 11.20 -1.30 -23.82
N LEU A 23 10.52 -0.16 -23.88
CA LEU A 23 10.90 0.93 -24.78
C LEU A 23 12.30 1.42 -24.34
N PRO A 24 13.37 1.23 -25.14
CA PRO A 24 14.67 1.78 -24.78
C PRO A 24 14.56 3.30 -24.87
N VAL A 25 14.80 3.99 -23.76
CA VAL A 25 14.71 5.45 -23.71
C VAL A 25 16.08 6.02 -23.45
N ASP A 26 16.63 6.69 -24.47
CA ASP A 26 17.89 7.42 -24.38
C ASP A 26 17.64 8.89 -23.95
N PRO A 27 18.69 9.66 -23.64
CA PRO A 27 18.55 11.06 -23.23
C PRO A 27 17.84 11.95 -24.28
N HIS A 28 17.99 11.66 -25.58
CA HIS A 28 17.31 12.40 -26.65
C HIS A 28 15.80 12.15 -26.64
N SER A 29 15.40 10.89 -26.47
CA SER A 29 14.02 10.48 -26.34
C SER A 29 13.39 11.08 -25.09
N LEU A 30 14.06 11.03 -23.93
CA LEU A 30 13.58 11.70 -22.71
C LEU A 30 13.44 13.22 -22.89
N LYS A 31 14.33 13.86 -23.64
CA LYS A 31 14.23 15.29 -23.95
C LYS A 31 12.99 15.58 -24.79
N LEU A 32 12.65 14.73 -25.75
CA LEU A 32 11.40 14.81 -26.51
C LEU A 32 10.18 14.63 -25.59
N LEU A 33 10.21 13.64 -24.67
CA LEU A 33 9.13 13.45 -23.69
C LEU A 33 8.94 14.70 -22.81
N SER A 34 10.04 15.31 -22.35
CA SER A 34 10.02 16.56 -21.58
C SER A 34 9.37 17.71 -22.35
N GLN A 35 9.58 17.80 -23.68
CA GLN A 35 8.92 18.80 -24.52
C GLN A 35 7.41 18.51 -24.69
N LEU A 36 7.04 17.25 -24.93
CA LEU A 36 5.65 16.82 -25.10
C LEU A 36 4.82 17.02 -23.83
N LEU A 37 5.40 16.77 -22.64
CA LEU A 37 4.75 16.99 -21.35
C LEU A 37 4.23 18.43 -21.17
N ARG A 38 4.91 19.42 -21.77
CA ARG A 38 4.56 20.84 -21.64
C ARG A 38 3.33 21.23 -22.48
N ILE A 39 2.89 20.37 -23.40
CA ILE A 39 1.72 20.61 -24.26
C ILE A 39 0.48 20.03 -23.56
N GLU A 40 -0.05 20.79 -22.58
CA GLU A 40 -1.19 20.37 -21.75
C GLU A 40 -2.56 20.63 -22.38
N LYS A 41 -2.61 21.49 -23.39
CA LYS A 41 -3.83 21.87 -24.10
C LYS A 41 -3.50 21.91 -25.58
N LEU A 42 -4.48 21.52 -26.37
CA LEU A 42 -4.45 21.59 -27.82
C LEU A 42 -5.38 22.72 -28.27
N GLU A 43 -5.02 23.42 -29.33
CA GLU A 43 -5.91 24.38 -29.96
C GLU A 43 -7.22 23.72 -30.42
N GLN A 44 -8.34 24.43 -30.31
CA GLN A 44 -9.67 23.89 -30.64
C GLN A 44 -10.06 24.17 -32.11
N ASN A 45 -9.08 24.16 -33.01
CA ASN A 45 -9.31 24.35 -34.44
C ASN A 45 -9.81 23.04 -35.10
N GLU A 46 -10.46 23.14 -36.26
CA GLU A 46 -11.07 21.98 -36.94
C GLU A 46 -10.04 20.92 -37.35
N GLU A 47 -8.83 21.34 -37.69
CA GLU A 47 -7.73 20.43 -38.04
C GLU A 47 -7.30 19.60 -36.83
N GLN A 48 -7.12 20.22 -35.66
CA GLN A 48 -6.70 19.54 -34.43
C GLN A 48 -7.77 18.56 -33.92
N LYS A 49 -9.06 18.93 -34.03
CA LYS A 49 -10.17 18.01 -33.73
C LYS A 49 -10.17 16.78 -34.66
N LYS A 50 -9.81 16.96 -35.93
CA LYS A 50 -9.65 15.86 -36.88
C LYS A 50 -8.52 14.92 -36.46
N TYR A 51 -7.34 15.44 -36.12
CA TYR A 51 -6.22 14.61 -35.65
C TYR A 51 -6.53 13.89 -34.33
N ALA A 52 -7.15 14.58 -33.36
CA ALA A 52 -7.57 13.95 -32.11
C ALA A 52 -8.60 12.82 -32.35
N SER A 53 -9.49 12.99 -33.33
CA SER A 53 -10.44 11.94 -33.72
C SER A 53 -9.75 10.74 -34.37
N LEU A 54 -8.78 10.97 -35.25
CA LEU A 54 -7.99 9.89 -35.86
C LEU A 54 -7.18 9.12 -34.81
N VAL A 55 -6.56 9.82 -33.87
CA VAL A 55 -5.84 9.20 -32.74
C VAL A 55 -6.79 8.37 -31.88
N TRP A 56 -7.99 8.88 -31.61
CA TRP A 56 -9.00 8.16 -30.85
C TRP A 56 -9.43 6.86 -31.56
N GLU A 57 -9.66 6.90 -32.88
CA GLU A 57 -9.97 5.70 -33.68
C GLU A 57 -8.85 4.65 -33.62
N VAL A 58 -7.58 5.08 -33.63
CA VAL A 58 -6.43 4.19 -33.44
C VAL A 58 -6.46 3.54 -32.06
N PHE A 59 -6.77 4.27 -31.00
CA PHE A 59 -6.89 3.71 -29.65
C PHE A 59 -8.05 2.72 -29.53
N THR A 60 -9.23 3.06 -30.05
CA THR A 60 -10.38 2.14 -30.06
C THR A 60 -10.03 0.83 -30.76
N SER A 61 -9.45 0.93 -31.97
CA SER A 61 -9.01 -0.24 -32.75
C SER A 61 -7.95 -1.06 -32.03
N TYR A 62 -7.03 -0.41 -31.31
CA TYR A 62 -6.00 -1.08 -30.51
C TYR A 62 -6.61 -1.83 -29.31
N VAL A 63 -7.50 -1.18 -28.56
CA VAL A 63 -8.16 -1.78 -27.39
C VAL A 63 -8.98 -3.00 -27.81
N GLU A 64 -9.82 -2.87 -28.84
CA GLU A 64 -10.62 -3.98 -29.39
C GLU A 64 -9.73 -5.17 -29.80
N ARG A 65 -8.62 -4.88 -30.50
CA ARG A 65 -7.66 -5.92 -30.89
C ARG A 65 -7.06 -6.62 -29.67
N MET A 66 -6.63 -5.88 -28.65
CA MET A 66 -6.04 -6.48 -27.45
C MET A 66 -7.05 -7.32 -26.67
N GLU A 67 -8.30 -6.85 -26.57
CA GLU A 67 -9.39 -7.59 -25.92
C GLU A 67 -9.72 -8.89 -26.65
N SER A 68 -9.70 -8.90 -27.99
CA SER A 68 -9.89 -10.15 -28.77
C SER A 68 -8.81 -11.22 -28.54
N VAL A 69 -7.62 -10.83 -28.08
CA VAL A 69 -6.52 -11.75 -27.69
C VAL A 69 -6.57 -12.04 -26.18
N GLY A 70 -7.67 -11.68 -25.50
CA GLY A 70 -7.88 -11.91 -24.06
C GLY A 70 -7.08 -10.96 -23.15
N LYS A 71 -6.49 -9.89 -23.69
CA LYS A 71 -5.73 -8.90 -22.90
C LYS A 71 -6.59 -7.66 -22.66
N LYS A 72 -7.19 -7.57 -21.46
CA LYS A 72 -7.96 -6.39 -21.05
C LYS A 72 -7.04 -5.18 -20.89
N ILE A 73 -7.31 -4.12 -21.66
CA ILE A 73 -6.57 -2.85 -21.57
C ILE A 73 -7.42 -1.85 -20.79
N VAL A 74 -6.94 -1.44 -19.62
CA VAL A 74 -7.51 -0.28 -18.93
C VAL A 74 -6.93 0.99 -19.55
N PHE A 75 -7.80 1.80 -20.16
CA PHE A 75 -7.47 3.10 -20.75
C PHE A 75 -8.43 4.15 -20.18
N GLU A 76 -7.94 4.96 -19.25
CA GLU A 76 -8.77 5.89 -18.44
C GLU A 76 -8.91 7.28 -19.07
N LEU A 77 -8.32 7.51 -20.25
CA LEU A 77 -8.45 8.77 -20.97
C LEU A 77 -9.72 8.77 -21.81
N THR A 78 -10.48 9.87 -21.73
CA THR A 78 -11.56 10.18 -22.67
C THR A 78 -11.01 10.90 -23.91
N LYS A 79 -11.82 10.94 -24.98
CA LYS A 79 -11.47 11.64 -26.22
C LYS A 79 -11.13 13.11 -25.97
N GLU A 80 -11.85 13.75 -25.06
CA GLU A 80 -11.67 15.17 -24.70
C GLU A 80 -10.42 15.42 -23.85
N GLN A 81 -9.88 14.38 -23.22
CA GLN A 81 -8.67 14.44 -22.40
C GLN A 81 -7.39 14.11 -23.19
N LEU A 82 -7.52 13.74 -24.46
CA LEU A 82 -6.37 13.44 -25.31
C LEU A 82 -5.52 14.69 -25.53
N THR A 83 -4.35 14.69 -24.90
CA THR A 83 -3.31 15.70 -25.08
C THR A 83 -1.94 15.00 -25.11
N PRO A 84 -0.92 15.59 -25.75
CA PRO A 84 0.42 15.03 -25.71
C PRO A 84 0.91 14.83 -24.27
N SER A 85 0.64 15.81 -23.40
CA SER A 85 0.98 15.73 -21.98
C SER A 85 0.33 14.54 -21.27
N ALA A 86 -0.98 14.31 -21.47
CA ALA A 86 -1.68 13.19 -20.85
C ALA A 86 -1.12 11.82 -21.31
N LEU A 87 -0.87 11.68 -22.62
CA LEU A 87 -0.32 10.45 -23.19
C LEU A 87 1.11 10.17 -22.71
N ILE A 88 1.96 11.20 -22.61
CA ILE A 88 3.32 11.01 -22.10
C ILE A 88 3.33 10.73 -20.61
N LEU A 89 2.42 11.32 -19.82
CA LEU A 89 2.30 11.01 -18.41
C LEU A 89 1.94 9.54 -18.18
N GLU A 90 1.00 9.00 -18.96
CA GLU A 90 0.68 7.56 -18.99
C GLU A 90 1.91 6.73 -19.41
N SER A 91 2.57 7.13 -20.49
CA SER A 91 3.74 6.41 -21.03
C SER A 91 4.88 6.31 -20.01
N LEU A 92 5.15 7.38 -19.26
CA LEU A 92 6.22 7.40 -18.27
C LEU A 92 6.01 6.39 -17.13
N VAL A 93 4.77 6.13 -16.73
CA VAL A 93 4.46 5.07 -15.75
C VAL A 93 4.93 3.73 -16.28
N PHE A 94 4.59 3.40 -17.52
CA PHE A 94 4.96 2.13 -18.16
C PHE A 94 6.45 2.02 -18.46
N ILE A 95 7.08 3.11 -18.89
CA ILE A 95 8.52 3.18 -19.15
C ILE A 95 9.30 2.92 -17.85
N LEU A 96 8.96 3.63 -16.78
CA LEU A 96 9.66 3.51 -15.50
C LEU A 96 9.44 2.16 -14.82
N ALA A 97 8.21 1.62 -14.89
CA ALA A 97 7.90 0.32 -14.33
C ALA A 97 8.69 -0.83 -14.98
N ARG A 98 9.14 -0.66 -16.22
CA ARG A 98 9.90 -1.67 -16.98
C ARG A 98 11.37 -1.31 -17.21
N SER A 99 11.81 -0.14 -16.74
CA SER A 99 13.18 0.31 -16.95
C SER A 99 14.12 -0.41 -15.98
N THR A 100 15.17 -1.02 -16.54
CA THR A 100 16.28 -1.57 -15.78
C THR A 100 17.48 -0.61 -15.71
N ASP A 101 17.43 0.49 -16.46
CA ASP A 101 18.49 1.50 -16.50
C ASP A 101 18.26 2.59 -15.45
N GLU A 102 19.03 2.53 -14.37
CA GLU A 102 18.97 3.52 -13.30
C GLU A 102 19.34 4.95 -13.76
N ASN A 103 20.05 5.10 -14.88
CA ASN A 103 20.38 6.42 -15.43
C ASN A 103 19.14 7.17 -15.89
N VAL A 104 18.09 6.46 -16.32
CA VAL A 104 16.81 7.06 -16.71
C VAL A 104 16.27 7.92 -15.56
N LYS A 105 16.27 7.41 -14.32
CA LYS A 105 15.80 8.17 -13.14
C LYS A 105 16.59 9.46 -12.92
N THR A 106 17.89 9.45 -13.18
CA THR A 106 18.74 10.65 -13.10
C THR A 106 18.45 11.63 -14.22
N GLU A 107 18.23 11.14 -15.45
CA GLU A 107 17.91 11.99 -16.59
C GLU A 107 16.53 12.64 -16.49
N LEU A 108 15.54 11.97 -15.89
CA LEU A 108 14.24 12.61 -15.58
C LEU A 108 14.42 13.86 -14.70
N LEU A 109 15.37 13.84 -13.76
CA LEU A 109 15.69 15.02 -12.96
C LEU A 109 16.44 16.08 -13.78
N ASN A 110 17.45 15.69 -14.54
CA ASN A 110 18.30 16.60 -15.33
C ASN A 110 17.48 17.35 -16.40
N LEU A 111 16.50 16.68 -17.01
CA LEU A 111 15.66 17.22 -18.09
C LEU A 111 14.43 17.99 -17.60
N GLY A 112 14.28 18.19 -16.29
CA GLY A 112 13.19 18.97 -15.73
C GLY A 112 11.87 18.22 -15.60
N ILE A 113 11.83 16.90 -15.81
CA ILE A 113 10.59 16.12 -15.77
C ILE A 113 10.08 16.02 -14.34
N LEU A 114 10.93 15.74 -13.35
CA LEU A 114 10.49 15.69 -11.94
C LEU A 114 9.94 17.03 -11.44
N GLN A 115 10.55 18.13 -11.88
CA GLN A 115 10.11 19.51 -11.60
C GLN A 115 8.70 19.73 -12.16
N TYR A 116 8.47 19.29 -13.40
CA TYR A 116 7.16 19.35 -14.04
C TYR A 116 6.12 18.51 -13.28
N ILE A 117 6.46 17.27 -12.90
CA ILE A 117 5.55 16.39 -12.14
C ILE A 117 5.18 17.00 -10.79
N VAL A 118 6.14 17.56 -10.04
CA VAL A 118 5.86 18.25 -8.77
C VAL A 118 4.96 19.47 -8.98
N GLY A 119 5.20 20.27 -10.03
CA GLY A 119 4.33 21.39 -10.39
C GLY A 119 2.91 20.94 -10.79
N LYS A 120 2.78 19.76 -11.42
CA LYS A 120 1.49 19.16 -11.74
C LYS A 120 0.73 18.74 -10.49
N VAL A 121 1.41 18.10 -9.53
CA VAL A 121 0.84 17.75 -8.21
C VAL A 121 0.34 19.00 -7.50
N GLU A 122 1.16 20.06 -7.42
CA GLU A 122 0.75 21.35 -6.84
C GLU A 122 -0.53 21.90 -7.50
N LYS A 123 -0.53 22.00 -8.83
CA LYS A 123 -1.68 22.52 -9.58
C LYS A 123 -2.96 21.74 -9.27
N ILE A 124 -2.89 20.41 -9.24
CA ILE A 124 -4.06 19.57 -8.99
C ILE A 124 -4.52 19.67 -7.54
N VAL A 125 -3.60 19.60 -6.57
CA VAL A 125 -3.94 19.70 -5.14
C VAL A 125 -4.57 21.05 -4.82
N LEU A 126 -4.02 22.15 -5.34
CA LEU A 126 -4.63 23.48 -5.16
C LEU A 126 -6.02 23.55 -5.80
N ARG A 127 -6.21 22.91 -6.95
CA ARG A 127 -7.53 22.82 -7.60
C ARG A 127 -8.54 22.08 -6.72
N LEU A 128 -8.16 20.93 -6.15
CA LEU A 128 -9.01 20.15 -5.25
C LEU A 128 -9.40 20.93 -3.98
N ILE A 129 -8.57 21.88 -3.55
CA ILE A 129 -8.83 22.71 -2.34
C ILE A 129 -9.72 23.92 -2.66
N HIS A 130 -9.48 24.58 -3.79
CA HIS A 130 -10.03 25.91 -4.05
C HIS A 130 -11.18 25.92 -5.05
N ASP A 131 -11.22 24.99 -6.01
CA ASP A 131 -12.28 24.93 -7.00
C ASP A 131 -13.49 24.15 -6.48
N LYS A 132 -14.69 24.59 -6.85
CA LYS A 132 -15.92 23.82 -6.62
C LYS A 132 -16.06 22.77 -7.72
N LEU A 133 -15.53 21.57 -7.47
CA LEU A 133 -15.54 20.46 -8.41
C LEU A 133 -16.70 19.49 -8.11
N THR A 134 -17.29 18.93 -9.16
CA THR A 134 -18.19 17.78 -9.05
C THR A 134 -17.40 16.50 -8.72
N GLU A 135 -18.07 15.46 -8.21
CA GLU A 135 -17.41 14.18 -7.89
C GLU A 135 -16.66 13.59 -9.10
N SER A 136 -17.26 13.65 -10.30
CA SER A 136 -16.63 13.20 -11.55
C SER A 136 -15.36 13.98 -11.87
N GLU A 137 -15.35 15.29 -11.64
CA GLU A 137 -14.17 16.13 -11.87
C GLU A 137 -13.05 15.85 -10.86
N ILE A 138 -13.42 15.58 -9.59
CA ILE A 138 -12.48 15.16 -8.55
C ILE A 138 -11.83 13.82 -8.94
N ILE A 139 -12.62 12.82 -9.32
CA ILE A 139 -12.10 11.51 -9.76
C ILE A 139 -11.13 11.69 -10.94
N LYS A 140 -11.49 12.53 -11.92
CA LYS A 140 -10.58 12.87 -13.04
C LYS A 140 -9.28 13.52 -12.58
N GLN A 141 -9.30 14.37 -11.55
CA GLN A 141 -8.08 14.94 -10.98
C GLN A 141 -7.23 13.87 -10.27
N LEU A 142 -7.87 12.95 -9.54
CA LEU A 142 -7.20 11.86 -8.82
C LEU A 142 -6.49 10.88 -9.78
N VAL A 143 -7.07 10.57 -10.93
CA VAL A 143 -6.43 9.75 -11.98
C VAL A 143 -5.10 10.37 -12.43
N ILE A 144 -5.06 11.69 -12.63
CA ILE A 144 -3.82 12.38 -13.01
C ILE A 144 -2.79 12.34 -11.86
N LEU A 145 -3.23 12.56 -10.62
CA LEU A 145 -2.37 12.44 -9.44
C LEU A 145 -1.80 11.03 -9.28
N GLU A 146 -2.58 9.99 -9.54
CA GLU A 146 -2.09 8.62 -9.53
C GLU A 146 -0.89 8.45 -10.48
N ARG A 147 -0.98 8.95 -11.70
CA ARG A 147 0.16 8.87 -12.65
C ARG A 147 1.37 9.62 -12.13
N CYS A 148 1.17 10.82 -11.58
CA CYS A 148 2.24 11.58 -10.95
C CYS A 148 2.90 10.80 -9.80
N PHE A 149 2.13 10.21 -8.89
CA PHE A 149 2.67 9.46 -7.76
C PHE A 149 3.36 8.17 -8.17
N ARG A 150 2.85 7.42 -9.16
CA ARG A 150 3.55 6.23 -9.70
C ARG A 150 4.90 6.56 -10.32
N ILE A 151 5.00 7.69 -11.03
CA ILE A 151 6.27 8.21 -11.55
C ILE A 151 7.21 8.58 -10.38
N LEU A 152 6.71 9.33 -9.41
CA LEU A 152 7.51 9.75 -8.25
C LEU A 152 7.98 8.56 -7.39
N GLU A 153 7.12 7.56 -7.18
CA GLU A 153 7.43 6.31 -6.48
C GLU A 153 8.61 5.62 -7.17
N SER A 154 8.50 5.41 -8.47
CA SER A 154 9.54 4.76 -9.28
C SER A 154 10.86 5.53 -9.25
N CYS A 155 10.80 6.86 -9.35
CA CYS A 155 11.98 7.72 -9.35
C CYS A 155 12.62 7.93 -7.97
N THR A 156 11.92 7.57 -6.89
CA THR A 156 12.43 7.68 -5.51
C THR A 156 12.92 6.35 -4.95
N LEU A 157 12.48 5.22 -5.52
CA LEU A 157 12.90 3.89 -5.09
C LEU A 157 14.42 3.72 -5.24
N PHE A 158 15.09 3.54 -4.11
CA PHE A 158 16.55 3.40 -3.97
C PHE A 158 17.41 4.50 -4.63
N HIS A 159 16.85 5.69 -4.90
CA HIS A 159 17.55 6.74 -5.67
C HIS A 159 17.77 8.03 -4.84
N LYS A 160 18.83 8.03 -4.02
CA LYS A 160 19.11 9.10 -3.03
C LYS A 160 19.16 10.53 -3.63
N LYS A 161 19.70 10.71 -4.84
CA LYS A 161 19.76 12.03 -5.51
C LYS A 161 18.35 12.60 -5.77
N ASN A 162 17.43 11.75 -6.22
CA ASN A 162 16.05 12.16 -6.50
C ASN A 162 15.28 12.40 -5.22
N GLN A 163 15.47 11.55 -4.21
CA GLN A 163 14.89 11.75 -2.87
C GLN A 163 15.30 13.13 -2.31
N ALA A 164 16.59 13.44 -2.30
CA ALA A 164 17.11 14.71 -1.80
C ALA A 164 16.57 15.93 -2.57
N PHE A 165 16.48 15.83 -3.90
CA PHE A 165 15.86 16.85 -4.73
C PHE A 165 14.38 17.06 -4.35
N LEU A 166 13.57 16.01 -4.33
CA LEU A 166 12.13 16.12 -4.07
C LEU A 166 11.80 16.64 -2.66
N ILE A 167 12.65 16.36 -1.67
CA ILE A 167 12.52 16.87 -0.30
C ILE A 167 12.83 18.37 -0.22
N SER A 168 13.76 18.89 -1.02
CA SER A 168 14.26 20.26 -0.92
C SER A 168 13.67 21.21 -1.97
N HIS A 169 13.17 20.69 -3.08
CA HIS A 169 12.71 21.48 -4.22
C HIS A 169 11.64 22.50 -3.82
N ARG A 170 11.85 23.76 -4.21
CA ARG A 170 10.92 24.90 -4.01
C ARG A 170 10.42 25.00 -2.56
N GLY A 171 11.30 24.89 -1.58
CA GLY A 171 10.92 24.99 -0.17
C GLY A 171 10.08 23.81 0.31
N SER A 172 10.37 22.60 -0.20
CA SER A 172 9.63 21.36 0.13
C SER A 172 8.21 21.34 -0.39
N LEU A 173 8.00 21.85 -1.60
CA LEU A 173 6.69 21.95 -2.23
C LEU A 173 5.95 20.61 -2.27
N LEU A 174 6.61 19.52 -2.68
CA LEU A 174 5.97 18.19 -2.72
C LEU A 174 5.47 17.76 -1.34
N ILE A 175 6.28 17.94 -0.29
CA ILE A 175 5.92 17.59 1.10
C ILE A 175 4.71 18.40 1.57
N GLN A 176 4.70 19.71 1.28
CA GLN A 176 3.56 20.57 1.61
C GLN A 176 2.29 20.14 0.87
N MET A 177 2.40 19.81 -0.42
CA MET A 177 1.25 19.37 -1.22
C MET A 177 0.72 18.00 -0.78
N CYS A 178 1.58 17.05 -0.44
CA CYS A 178 1.15 15.76 0.12
C CYS A 178 0.40 15.95 1.45
N GLY A 179 0.86 16.83 2.33
CA GLY A 179 0.13 17.08 3.58
C GLY A 179 -1.21 17.79 3.38
N LYS A 180 -1.30 18.73 2.43
CA LYS A 180 -2.60 19.33 2.06
C LYS A 180 -3.53 18.30 1.41
N LEU A 181 -3.01 17.44 0.53
CA LEU A 181 -3.78 16.38 -0.11
C LEU A 181 -4.29 15.36 0.92
N MET A 182 -3.48 15.01 1.93
CA MET A 182 -3.91 14.18 3.05
C MET A 182 -5.15 14.78 3.74
N ALA A 183 -5.14 16.09 4.02
CA ALA A 183 -6.30 16.77 4.62
C ALA A 183 -7.54 16.72 3.72
N VAL A 184 -7.38 16.99 2.41
CA VAL A 184 -8.47 16.90 1.43
C VAL A 184 -9.06 15.50 1.35
N ILE A 185 -8.21 14.46 1.32
CA ILE A 185 -8.62 13.06 1.29
C ILE A 185 -9.48 12.73 2.52
N HIS A 186 -9.00 13.09 3.71
CA HIS A 186 -9.71 12.81 4.96
C HIS A 186 -11.05 13.55 5.05
N ASP A 187 -11.09 14.82 4.69
CA ASP A 187 -12.31 15.62 4.70
C ASP A 187 -13.33 15.07 3.68
N THR A 188 -12.88 14.79 2.45
CA THR A 188 -13.78 14.30 1.40
C THR A 188 -14.33 12.92 1.73
N ILE A 189 -13.47 11.94 2.06
CA ILE A 189 -13.91 10.57 2.36
C ILE A 189 -14.87 10.54 3.56
N SER A 190 -14.59 11.33 4.62
CA SER A 190 -15.42 11.33 5.83
C SER A 190 -16.86 11.77 5.58
N ASN A 191 -17.09 12.52 4.50
CA ASN A 191 -18.40 13.02 4.09
C ASN A 191 -19.05 12.20 2.95
N CYS A 192 -18.37 11.16 2.46
CA CYS A 192 -18.86 10.30 1.37
C CYS A 192 -19.59 9.06 1.89
N ALA A 193 -20.44 8.48 1.03
CA ALA A 193 -21.00 7.16 1.27
C ALA A 193 -19.89 6.08 1.26
N VAL A 194 -19.97 5.14 2.21
CA VAL A 194 -19.08 3.98 2.26
C VAL A 194 -19.23 3.17 0.97
N GLY A 195 -18.11 2.73 0.40
CA GLY A 195 -18.08 1.97 -0.85
C GLY A 195 -18.26 2.80 -2.14
N SER A 196 -18.49 4.12 -2.02
CA SER A 196 -18.57 5.01 -3.19
C SER A 196 -17.31 4.97 -4.04
N GLU A 197 -17.46 5.21 -5.35
CA GLU A 197 -16.31 5.35 -6.26
C GLU A 197 -15.37 6.46 -5.79
N LEU A 198 -15.93 7.57 -5.32
CA LEU A 198 -15.16 8.69 -4.78
C LEU A 198 -14.27 8.26 -3.60
N ALA A 199 -14.81 7.50 -2.64
CA ALA A 199 -14.03 6.98 -1.53
C ALA A 199 -12.91 6.04 -2.02
N ARG A 200 -13.23 5.10 -2.92
CA ARG A 200 -12.25 4.17 -3.50
C ARG A 200 -11.12 4.89 -4.23
N SER A 201 -11.42 5.91 -5.02
CA SER A 201 -10.41 6.71 -5.74
C SER A 201 -9.50 7.48 -4.78
N HIS A 202 -10.04 8.05 -3.70
CA HIS A 202 -9.22 8.75 -2.71
C HIS A 202 -8.35 7.79 -1.89
N ILE A 203 -8.84 6.60 -1.54
CA ILE A 203 -8.04 5.55 -0.89
C ILE A 203 -6.90 5.08 -1.79
N ALA A 204 -7.16 4.89 -3.09
CA ALA A 204 -6.11 4.55 -4.05
C ALA A 204 -5.03 5.65 -4.15
N CYS A 205 -5.46 6.92 -4.19
CA CYS A 205 -4.55 8.06 -4.20
C CYS A 205 -3.71 8.15 -2.91
N LEU A 206 -4.34 7.95 -1.75
CA LEU A 206 -3.69 7.91 -0.44
C LEU A 206 -2.58 6.85 -0.41
N SER A 207 -2.88 5.64 -0.88
CA SER A 207 -1.94 4.53 -0.97
C SER A 207 -0.70 4.88 -1.80
N LEU A 208 -0.89 5.45 -3.00
CA LEU A 208 0.23 5.84 -3.86
C LEU A 208 1.06 6.99 -3.25
N MET A 209 0.38 7.98 -2.66
CA MET A 209 1.06 9.06 -1.94
C MET A 209 1.89 8.51 -0.78
N ALA A 210 1.35 7.55 -0.01
CA ALA A 210 2.04 6.93 1.11
C ALA A 210 3.34 6.23 0.66
N ARG A 211 3.31 5.49 -0.47
CA ARG A 211 4.52 4.84 -1.02
C ARG A 211 5.62 5.84 -1.39
N VAL A 212 5.25 6.97 -2.00
CA VAL A 212 6.21 8.06 -2.28
C VAL A 212 6.79 8.61 -0.98
N LEU A 213 5.94 8.90 0.01
CA LEU A 213 6.39 9.43 1.30
C LEU A 213 7.28 8.44 2.06
N MET A 214 6.97 7.14 2.02
CA MET A 214 7.80 6.08 2.59
C MET A 214 9.20 6.13 1.98
N ASN A 215 9.31 6.13 0.64
CA ASN A 215 10.60 6.22 -0.04
C ASN A 215 11.40 7.48 0.35
N LEU A 216 10.73 8.62 0.52
CA LEU A 216 11.38 9.88 0.90
C LEU A 216 11.78 9.92 2.37
N SER A 217 11.01 9.27 3.26
CA SER A 217 11.18 9.27 4.71
C SER A 217 12.14 8.20 5.23
N HIS A 218 12.33 7.11 4.49
CA HIS A 218 13.14 5.97 4.91
C HIS A 218 14.60 6.37 5.16
N GLU A 219 15.02 6.27 6.43
CA GLU A 219 16.33 6.73 6.93
C GLU A 219 16.65 8.19 6.57
N ASN A 220 15.64 9.05 6.53
CA ASN A 220 15.78 10.46 6.15
C ASN A 220 15.12 11.38 7.18
N GLU A 221 15.86 11.72 8.22
CA GLU A 221 15.37 12.55 9.33
C GLU A 221 14.92 13.95 8.88
N LEU A 222 15.55 14.52 7.85
CA LEU A 222 15.13 15.81 7.29
C LEU A 222 13.72 15.74 6.69
N CYS A 223 13.42 14.69 5.93
CA CYS A 223 12.09 14.45 5.40
C CYS A 223 11.07 14.27 6.52
N CYS A 224 11.38 13.41 7.51
CA CYS A 224 10.49 13.14 8.64
C CYS A 224 10.18 14.41 9.44
N THR A 225 11.20 15.24 9.70
CA THR A 225 11.04 16.52 10.39
C THR A 225 10.14 17.47 9.61
N LYS A 226 10.33 17.57 8.29
CA LYS A 226 9.50 18.43 7.43
C LYS A 226 8.05 17.96 7.36
N LEU A 227 7.81 16.66 7.23
CA LEU A 227 6.46 16.09 7.26
C LEU A 227 5.76 16.36 8.60
N GLY A 228 6.48 16.19 9.72
CA GLY A 228 5.95 16.51 11.05
C GLY A 228 5.79 18.00 11.36
N GLN A 229 6.29 18.90 10.51
CA GLN A 229 6.02 20.34 10.56
C GLN A 229 4.77 20.72 9.77
N VAL A 230 4.28 19.87 8.86
CA VAL A 230 3.06 20.16 8.12
C VAL A 230 1.85 20.09 9.06
N PRO A 231 1.04 21.15 9.17
CA PRO A 231 -0.10 21.18 10.09
C PRO A 231 -1.07 20.03 9.84
N GLY A 232 -1.47 19.34 10.92
CA GLY A 232 -2.44 18.24 10.87
C GLY A 232 -1.91 16.93 10.27
N PHE A 233 -0.72 16.90 9.66
CA PHE A 233 -0.25 15.72 8.93
C PHE A 233 -0.11 14.47 9.81
N LEU A 234 0.52 14.60 10.97
CA LEU A 234 0.72 13.49 11.91
C LEU A 234 -0.60 12.85 12.41
N PRO A 235 -1.60 13.60 12.91
CA PRO A 235 -2.92 13.03 13.24
C PRO A 235 -3.58 12.33 12.07
N LEU A 236 -3.52 12.93 10.88
CA LEU A 236 -4.15 12.37 9.69
C LEU A 236 -3.46 11.07 9.25
N CYS A 237 -2.13 10.97 9.40
CA CYS A 237 -1.40 9.73 9.17
C CYS A 237 -1.89 8.58 10.06
N LEU A 238 -2.10 8.83 11.35
CA LEU A 238 -2.70 7.85 12.27
C LEU A 238 -4.13 7.52 11.86
N SER A 239 -4.95 8.56 11.67
CA SER A 239 -6.36 8.42 11.32
C SER A 239 -6.58 7.67 10.00
N SER A 240 -5.60 7.65 9.09
CA SER A 240 -5.68 6.90 7.84
C SER A 240 -5.83 5.40 8.07
N TYR A 241 -5.27 4.85 9.14
CA TYR A 241 -5.39 3.42 9.44
C TYR A 241 -6.22 3.13 10.69
N THR A 242 -6.38 4.06 11.63
CA THR A 242 -7.31 3.88 12.75
C THR A 242 -8.77 4.16 12.37
N PHE A 243 -9.03 4.92 11.30
CA PHE A 243 -10.38 5.30 10.88
C PHE A 243 -10.66 5.06 9.40
N LEU A 244 -9.83 5.59 8.47
CA LEU A 244 -10.15 5.46 7.04
C LEU A 244 -10.06 4.03 6.52
N ALA A 245 -8.98 3.31 6.83
CA ALA A 245 -8.80 1.92 6.42
C ALA A 245 -9.94 1.01 6.88
N PRO A 246 -10.28 0.93 8.19
CA PRO A 246 -11.33 0.02 8.64
C PRO A 246 -12.72 0.38 8.14
N LYS A 247 -13.02 1.68 7.93
CA LYS A 247 -14.36 2.14 7.54
C LYS A 247 -14.59 2.25 6.03
N PHE A 248 -13.60 2.67 5.26
CA PHE A 248 -13.78 3.09 3.86
C PHE A 248 -12.93 2.32 2.86
N ALA A 249 -11.84 1.67 3.27
CA ALA A 249 -11.03 0.91 2.33
C ALA A 249 -11.73 -0.40 1.92
N PRO A 250 -11.68 -0.79 0.63
CA PRO A 250 -12.10 -2.12 0.20
C PRO A 250 -11.36 -3.23 0.95
N GLU A 251 -12.03 -4.35 1.25
CA GLU A 251 -11.43 -5.46 2.00
C GLU A 251 -10.09 -5.92 1.40
N ASP A 252 -10.01 -6.07 0.07
CA ASP A 252 -8.81 -6.47 -0.67
C ASP A 252 -7.68 -5.42 -0.71
N LYS A 253 -7.89 -4.27 -0.05
CA LYS A 253 -6.96 -3.14 0.02
C LYS A 253 -6.67 -2.69 1.46
N LYS A 254 -7.40 -3.22 2.46
CA LYS A 254 -7.23 -2.83 3.86
C LYS A 254 -5.84 -3.14 4.36
N PHE A 255 -5.38 -4.38 4.20
CA PHE A 255 -4.07 -4.83 4.64
C PHE A 255 -2.94 -3.96 4.06
N ASP A 256 -2.92 -3.78 2.74
CA ASP A 256 -1.95 -2.92 2.06
C ASP A 256 -1.91 -1.52 2.69
N LEU A 257 -3.09 -0.91 2.91
CA LEU A 257 -3.17 0.43 3.46
C LEU A 257 -2.68 0.49 4.92
N TYR A 258 -3.01 -0.50 5.75
CA TYR A 258 -2.48 -0.63 7.10
C TYR A 258 -0.96 -0.68 7.09
N VAL A 259 -0.36 -1.57 6.30
CA VAL A 259 1.10 -1.73 6.23
C VAL A 259 1.77 -0.46 5.73
N MET A 260 1.27 0.16 4.66
CA MET A 260 1.86 1.39 4.12
C MET A 260 1.81 2.54 5.13
N MET A 261 0.66 2.78 5.76
CA MET A 261 0.48 3.92 6.66
C MET A 261 1.19 3.73 8.00
N THR A 262 1.18 2.53 8.57
CA THR A 262 1.93 2.21 9.78
C THR A 262 3.44 2.27 9.53
N SER A 263 3.93 1.73 8.41
CA SER A 263 5.34 1.84 8.00
C SER A 263 5.78 3.29 7.81
N LEU A 264 4.93 4.12 7.19
CA LEU A 264 5.18 5.56 7.08
C LEU A 264 5.27 6.19 8.48
N CYS A 265 4.36 5.87 9.39
CA CYS A 265 4.40 6.40 10.76
C CYS A 265 5.68 5.98 11.49
N VAL A 266 6.11 4.72 11.35
CA VAL A 266 7.39 4.24 11.91
C VAL A 266 8.55 5.07 11.38
N ASN A 267 8.67 5.26 10.06
CA ASN A 267 9.71 6.12 9.47
C ASN A 267 9.70 7.54 10.06
N LEU A 268 8.51 8.11 10.25
CA LEU A 268 8.36 9.48 10.75
C LEU A 268 8.83 9.67 12.19
N VAL A 269 8.81 8.61 13.02
CA VAL A 269 9.11 8.73 14.45
C VAL A 269 10.40 8.05 14.88
N GLU A 270 10.85 7.01 14.15
CA GLU A 270 11.98 6.14 14.53
C GLU A 270 13.23 6.95 14.90
N ARG A 271 13.54 7.98 14.12
CA ARG A 271 14.71 8.85 14.32
C ARG A 271 14.36 10.31 14.60
N CYS A 272 13.08 10.64 14.84
CA CYS A 272 12.65 12.03 15.00
C CYS A 272 11.91 12.26 16.34
N ASN A 273 12.67 12.71 17.35
CA ASN A 273 12.11 12.95 18.68
C ASN A 273 11.05 14.07 18.73
N SER A 274 11.14 15.05 17.82
CA SER A 274 10.07 16.07 17.71
C SER A 274 8.75 15.46 17.26
N ASN A 275 8.78 14.48 16.37
CA ASN A 275 7.57 13.84 15.86
C ASN A 275 6.98 12.91 16.92
N ARG A 276 7.82 12.17 17.67
CA ARG A 276 7.37 11.34 18.80
C ARG A 276 6.49 12.12 19.77
N ARG A 277 7.00 13.24 20.29
CA ARG A 277 6.28 14.09 21.25
C ARG A 277 4.95 14.60 20.68
N LYS A 278 4.97 15.15 19.46
CA LYS A 278 3.75 15.63 18.79
C LYS A 278 2.73 14.52 18.59
N LEU A 279 3.16 13.32 18.22
CA LEU A 279 2.26 12.20 17.95
C LEU A 279 1.60 11.70 19.23
N ILE A 280 2.34 11.56 20.32
CA ILE A 280 1.82 11.15 21.64
C ILE A 280 0.69 12.08 22.11
N ASP A 281 0.86 13.40 21.94
CA ASP A 281 -0.12 14.39 22.41
C ASP A 281 -1.40 14.46 21.55
N THR A 282 -1.38 13.82 20.38
CA THR A 282 -2.46 13.90 19.38
C THR A 282 -3.64 12.99 19.76
N SER A 283 -4.85 13.46 19.48
CA SER A 283 -6.08 12.66 19.53
C SER A 283 -6.51 12.27 18.12
N VAL A 284 -7.02 11.04 17.95
CA VAL A 284 -7.41 10.49 16.65
C VAL A 284 -8.71 9.71 16.75
N LYS A 285 -9.44 9.66 15.65
CA LYS A 285 -10.64 8.81 15.53
C LYS A 285 -10.22 7.36 15.35
N VAL A 286 -10.91 6.47 16.05
CA VAL A 286 -10.78 5.02 15.92
C VAL A 286 -12.16 4.48 15.52
N TYR A 287 -12.20 3.71 14.43
CA TYR A 287 -13.41 3.02 14.00
C TYR A 287 -13.40 1.60 14.58
N SER A 288 -14.41 1.31 15.39
CA SER A 288 -14.58 -0.02 15.99
C SER A 288 -15.33 -0.97 15.06
N GLU A 289 -15.19 -2.27 15.28
CA GLU A 289 -15.96 -3.30 14.56
C GLU A 289 -17.47 -3.21 14.83
N THR A 290 -17.87 -2.60 15.94
CA THR A 290 -19.28 -2.34 16.27
C THR A 290 -19.93 -1.24 15.41
N GLY A 291 -19.14 -0.58 14.54
CA GLY A 291 -19.60 0.51 13.68
C GLY A 291 -19.52 1.89 14.31
N GLU A 292 -19.13 1.98 15.59
CA GLU A 292 -18.97 3.25 16.30
C GLU A 292 -17.60 3.87 16.07
N SER A 293 -17.56 5.21 16.02
CA SER A 293 -16.33 5.99 15.91
C SER A 293 -16.07 6.72 17.23
N THR A 294 -14.96 6.42 17.88
CA THR A 294 -14.57 7.01 19.17
C THR A 294 -13.26 7.79 19.01
N GLU A 295 -13.00 8.75 19.90
CA GLU A 295 -11.77 9.55 19.89
C GLU A 295 -10.85 9.13 21.04
N HIS A 296 -9.58 8.85 20.71
CA HIS A 296 -8.58 8.33 21.64
C HIS A 296 -7.27 9.09 21.49
N LYS A 297 -6.43 9.12 22.53
CA LYS A 297 -5.04 9.55 22.35
C LYS A 297 -4.30 8.56 21.47
N ALA A 298 -3.24 9.01 20.82
CA ALA A 298 -2.49 8.19 19.87
C ALA A 298 -2.03 6.85 20.46
N LEU A 299 -1.48 6.84 21.68
CA LEU A 299 -1.03 5.59 22.31
C LEU A 299 -2.19 4.65 22.65
N ASP A 300 -3.33 5.19 23.12
CA ASP A 300 -4.53 4.39 23.37
C ASP A 300 -5.07 3.78 22.07
N ALA A 301 -5.19 4.59 21.01
CA ALA A 301 -5.64 4.15 19.69
C ALA A 301 -4.74 3.04 19.11
N LEU A 302 -3.42 3.17 19.29
CA LEU A 302 -2.45 2.16 18.85
C LEU A 302 -2.55 0.88 19.68
N ALA A 303 -2.70 0.99 21.00
CA ALA A 303 -2.83 -0.17 21.87
C ALA A 303 -4.12 -0.95 21.56
N ILE A 304 -5.24 -0.24 21.37
CA ILE A 304 -6.50 -0.83 20.90
C ILE A 304 -6.28 -1.55 19.56
N LEU A 305 -5.67 -0.88 18.58
CA LEU A 305 -5.42 -1.48 17.27
C LEU A 305 -4.53 -2.73 17.35
N PHE A 306 -3.49 -2.70 18.19
CA PHE A 306 -2.64 -3.87 18.45
C PHE A 306 -3.47 -5.03 18.99
N THR A 307 -4.29 -4.81 20.01
CA THR A 307 -5.11 -5.88 20.61
C THR A 307 -6.11 -6.49 19.63
N ILE A 308 -6.68 -5.68 18.73
CA ILE A 308 -7.62 -6.17 17.71
C ILE A 308 -6.90 -7.12 16.74
N HIS A 309 -5.78 -6.68 16.17
CA HIS A 309 -5.06 -7.48 15.18
C HIS A 309 -4.37 -8.70 15.79
N GLU A 310 -3.81 -8.55 16.99
CA GLU A 310 -3.19 -9.68 17.69
C GLU A 310 -4.22 -10.73 18.11
N ALA A 311 -5.43 -10.32 18.56
CA ALA A 311 -6.50 -11.26 18.85
C ALA A 311 -7.01 -11.98 17.59
N LYS A 312 -7.12 -11.30 16.46
CA LYS A 312 -7.50 -11.92 15.18
C LYS A 312 -6.48 -12.96 14.75
N ALA A 313 -5.20 -12.61 14.78
CA ALA A 313 -4.12 -13.53 14.47
C ALA A 313 -4.18 -14.78 15.38
N ARG A 314 -4.30 -14.59 16.69
CA ARG A 314 -4.37 -15.70 17.66
C ARG A 314 -5.59 -16.60 17.45
N ASN A 315 -6.77 -16.04 17.20
CA ASN A 315 -7.98 -16.83 16.98
C ASN A 315 -7.84 -17.71 15.72
N ILE A 316 -7.18 -17.20 14.67
CA ILE A 316 -6.92 -17.98 13.45
C ILE A 316 -5.92 -19.09 13.73
N ASP A 317 -4.86 -18.84 14.51
CA ASP A 317 -3.92 -19.89 14.95
C ASP A 317 -4.65 -21.01 15.71
N GLU A 318 -5.51 -20.66 16.67
CA GLU A 318 -6.30 -21.64 17.44
C GLU A 318 -7.26 -22.46 16.57
N ASP A 319 -7.88 -21.84 15.56
CA ASP A 319 -8.79 -22.53 14.65
C ASP A 319 -8.04 -23.45 13.68
N LEU A 320 -6.88 -23.02 13.18
CA LEU A 320 -5.99 -23.87 12.38
C LEU A 320 -5.51 -25.09 13.18
N ASP A 321 -5.11 -24.89 14.44
CA ASP A 321 -4.66 -25.97 15.33
C ASP A 321 -5.78 -26.97 15.60
N LYS A 322 -7.03 -26.52 15.82
CA LYS A 322 -8.19 -27.41 15.97
C LYS A 322 -8.44 -28.21 14.69
N ASP A 323 -8.35 -27.57 13.52
CA ASP A 323 -8.58 -28.21 12.23
C ASP A 323 -7.50 -29.26 11.89
N LEU A 324 -6.26 -29.04 12.32
CA LEU A 324 -5.14 -29.99 12.25
C LEU A 324 -5.29 -31.14 13.25
N ALA A 325 -5.64 -30.85 14.51
CA ALA A 325 -5.86 -31.87 15.52
C ALA A 325 -7.03 -32.81 15.18
N PHE A 326 -8.08 -32.26 14.56
CA PHE A 326 -9.19 -33.06 14.03
C PHE A 326 -8.71 -34.04 12.97
N GLU A 327 -7.81 -33.66 12.06
CA GLU A 327 -7.23 -34.57 11.05
C GLU A 327 -6.41 -35.71 11.65
N VAL A 328 -5.57 -35.40 12.66
CA VAL A 328 -4.78 -36.42 13.38
C VAL A 328 -5.70 -37.47 14.01
N SER A 329 -6.87 -37.04 14.51
CA SER A 329 -7.87 -37.92 15.13
C SER A 329 -8.56 -38.89 14.15
N PHE A 330 -8.56 -38.64 12.83
CA PHE A 330 -9.05 -39.60 11.82
C PHE A 330 -7.94 -40.53 11.28
N SER A 331 -6.68 -40.13 11.45
CA SER A 331 -5.51 -40.91 11.05
C SER A 331 -5.00 -41.86 12.12
N GLU A 332 -5.38 -41.71 13.39
CA GLU A 332 -5.04 -42.69 14.42
C GLU A 332 -5.75 -44.03 14.14
N PRO A 333 -5.02 -45.17 14.10
CA PRO A 333 -5.64 -46.48 14.23
C PRO A 333 -6.25 -46.55 15.63
N ALA A 334 -7.50 -46.98 15.72
CA ALA A 334 -8.07 -47.42 16.98
C ALA A 334 -7.42 -48.75 17.37
N ASP A 335 -6.19 -48.70 17.91
CA ASP A 335 -5.53 -49.86 18.49
C ASP A 335 -5.83 -49.90 19.99
N GLU A 336 -6.99 -50.47 20.35
CA GLU A 336 -7.07 -51.23 21.59
C GLU A 336 -6.56 -52.66 21.31
N ASP A 337 -5.47 -52.99 22.00
CA ASP A 337 -4.91 -54.31 22.33
C ASP A 337 -4.00 -55.07 21.33
N ASN A 338 -2.71 -55.08 21.73
CA ASN A 338 -1.74 -56.19 21.71
C ASN A 338 -1.32 -56.84 20.37
N ASN A 339 -0.13 -56.49 19.89
CA ASN A 339 1.10 -57.29 20.07
C ASN A 339 2.24 -56.79 19.17
N ASP A 340 3.45 -56.88 19.72
CA ASP A 340 4.74 -56.65 19.09
C ASP A 340 4.82 -57.09 17.62
N THR A 341 5.14 -56.15 16.72
CA THR A 341 6.15 -56.34 15.67
C THR A 341 6.55 -55.00 15.06
N ASP A 342 7.85 -54.74 15.01
CA ASP A 342 8.48 -53.61 14.33
C ASP A 342 8.08 -53.57 12.84
N GLU A 343 7.29 -52.56 12.43
CA GLU A 343 7.37 -52.02 11.07
C GLU A 343 7.26 -50.48 11.11
N GLU A 344 8.30 -49.82 10.59
CA GLU A 344 8.31 -48.39 10.29
C GLU A 344 7.21 -48.06 9.28
N THR A 345 6.02 -47.69 9.75
CA THR A 345 4.98 -47.13 8.91
C THR A 345 5.33 -45.68 8.58
N ARG A 346 5.88 -45.49 7.39
CA ARG A 346 5.99 -44.17 6.76
C ARG A 346 4.58 -43.67 6.48
N ASP A 347 4.18 -42.64 7.21
CA ASP A 347 3.03 -41.80 6.94
C ASP A 347 3.19 -41.12 5.55
N ASP A 348 2.62 -41.75 4.51
CA ASP A 348 2.66 -41.25 3.11
C ASP A 348 1.40 -40.42 2.75
N GLY A 349 0.61 -39.98 3.74
CA GLY A 349 -0.54 -39.09 3.52
C GLY A 349 -1.62 -39.63 2.57
N ARG A 350 -1.65 -40.95 2.31
CA ARG A 350 -2.66 -41.60 1.46
C ARG A 350 -3.83 -42.06 2.33
N LEU A 351 -5.03 -41.57 2.03
CA LEU A 351 -6.29 -42.07 2.59
C LEU A 351 -6.36 -43.60 2.45
N ASP A 352 -6.53 -44.27 3.59
CA ASP A 352 -6.56 -45.71 3.71
C ASP A 352 -7.74 -46.29 2.90
N ARG A 353 -7.45 -47.07 1.86
CA ARG A 353 -8.47 -47.58 0.91
C ARG A 353 -9.49 -48.51 1.58
N ALA A 354 -9.16 -49.07 2.75
CA ALA A 354 -10.06 -49.91 3.53
C ALA A 354 -11.20 -49.10 4.17
N LYS A 355 -10.93 -47.90 4.72
CA LYS A 355 -11.92 -47.02 5.36
C LYS A 355 -12.92 -46.40 4.36
N LEU A 356 -12.49 -46.17 3.12
CA LEU A 356 -13.34 -45.65 2.03
C LEU A 356 -14.46 -46.62 1.58
N ASN A 357 -14.30 -47.92 1.81
CA ASN A 357 -15.29 -48.93 1.40
C ASN A 357 -16.44 -49.10 2.42
N GLU A 358 -16.30 -48.59 3.64
CA GLU A 358 -17.30 -48.69 4.72
C GLU A 358 -18.13 -47.40 4.90
N MET A 359 -17.70 -46.30 4.30
CA MET A 359 -18.40 -45.01 4.36
C MET A 359 -19.67 -45.02 3.51
N SER A 360 -20.74 -44.43 4.05
CA SER A 360 -21.95 -44.17 3.28
C SER A 360 -21.69 -43.18 2.13
N GLU A 361 -22.50 -43.25 1.08
CA GLU A 361 -22.38 -42.37 -0.09
C GLU A 361 -22.43 -40.87 0.29
N SER A 362 -23.18 -40.54 1.34
CA SER A 362 -23.27 -39.19 1.91
C SER A 362 -21.97 -38.76 2.61
N GLU A 363 -21.33 -39.65 3.38
CA GLU A 363 -20.06 -39.37 4.06
C GLU A 363 -18.91 -39.25 3.06
N MET A 364 -18.94 -40.06 1.99
CA MET A 364 -17.95 -39.97 0.91
C MET A 364 -18.05 -38.65 0.15
N LEU A 365 -19.27 -38.20 -0.15
CA LEU A 365 -19.50 -36.87 -0.74
C LEU A 365 -19.00 -35.74 0.17
N GLN A 366 -19.26 -35.84 1.48
CA GLN A 366 -18.82 -34.84 2.47
C GLN A 366 -17.30 -34.84 2.66
N ALA A 367 -16.65 -36.00 2.67
CA ALA A 367 -15.20 -36.13 2.75
C ALA A 367 -14.52 -35.57 1.48
N VAL A 368 -15.04 -35.86 0.29
CA VAL A 368 -14.53 -35.31 -0.97
C VAL A 368 -14.71 -33.79 -1.04
N GLN A 369 -15.89 -33.29 -0.64
CA GLN A 369 -16.17 -31.85 -0.60
C GLN A 369 -15.29 -31.13 0.44
N SER A 370 -15.03 -31.75 1.59
CA SER A 370 -14.12 -31.22 2.62
C SER A 370 -12.67 -31.25 2.14
N ALA A 371 -12.19 -32.33 1.51
CA ALA A 371 -10.84 -32.44 0.98
C ALA A 371 -10.56 -31.41 -0.13
N MET A 372 -11.58 -30.99 -0.90
CA MET A 372 -11.45 -29.94 -1.91
C MET A 372 -11.48 -28.52 -1.32
N SER A 373 -12.28 -28.30 -0.27
CA SER A 373 -12.53 -26.95 0.27
C SER A 373 -11.55 -26.56 1.38
N LYS A 374 -11.08 -27.55 2.17
CA LYS A 374 -10.25 -27.33 3.36
C LYS A 374 -8.84 -26.79 3.05
N PRO A 375 -8.10 -27.26 2.03
CA PRO A 375 -6.81 -26.67 1.67
C PRO A 375 -6.94 -25.21 1.21
N MET A 376 -8.03 -24.87 0.52
CA MET A 376 -8.30 -23.50 0.11
C MET A 376 -8.64 -22.61 1.31
N LEU A 377 -9.45 -23.12 2.24
CA LEU A 377 -9.80 -22.44 3.48
C LEU A 377 -8.58 -22.23 4.39
N CYS A 378 -7.76 -23.25 4.60
CA CYS A 378 -6.53 -23.17 5.38
C CYS A 378 -5.54 -22.16 4.78
N ASN A 379 -5.37 -22.14 3.45
CA ASN A 379 -4.54 -21.11 2.80
C ASN A 379 -5.11 -19.69 3.00
N PHE A 380 -6.43 -19.54 2.96
CA PHE A 380 -7.08 -18.25 3.21
C PHE A 380 -6.92 -17.80 4.66
N GLN A 381 -7.13 -18.71 5.63
CA GLN A 381 -6.89 -18.48 7.05
C GLN A 381 -5.42 -18.14 7.32
N ALA A 382 -4.47 -18.89 6.77
CA ALA A 382 -3.04 -18.60 6.90
C ALA A 382 -2.66 -17.21 6.34
N SER A 383 -3.25 -16.83 5.20
CA SER A 383 -3.10 -15.47 4.64
C SER A 383 -3.65 -14.41 5.59
N ALA A 384 -4.86 -14.58 6.10
CA ALA A 384 -5.49 -13.64 7.04
C ALA A 384 -4.70 -13.51 8.35
N HIS A 385 -4.25 -14.64 8.93
CA HIS A 385 -3.37 -14.64 10.09
C HIS A 385 -2.10 -13.84 9.80
N MET A 386 -1.45 -14.08 8.66
CA MET A 386 -0.24 -13.36 8.28
C MET A 386 -0.49 -11.86 8.14
N GLU A 387 -1.62 -11.45 7.57
CA GLU A 387 -1.99 -10.04 7.43
C GLU A 387 -2.13 -9.36 8.80
N ASP A 388 -2.96 -9.92 9.69
CA ASP A 388 -3.19 -9.38 11.03
C ASP A 388 -1.90 -9.37 11.87
N SER A 389 -1.10 -10.44 11.80
CA SER A 389 0.19 -10.56 12.50
C SER A 389 1.20 -9.51 12.05
N VAL A 390 1.30 -9.24 10.74
CA VAL A 390 2.16 -8.17 10.21
C VAL A 390 1.70 -6.80 10.66
N VAL A 391 0.39 -6.51 10.65
CA VAL A 391 -0.14 -5.23 11.12
C VAL A 391 0.13 -5.05 12.61
N ALA A 392 -0.14 -6.06 13.43
CA ALA A 392 0.18 -6.03 14.87
C ALA A 392 1.66 -5.74 15.13
N SER A 393 2.55 -6.31 14.33
CA SER A 393 4.00 -6.08 14.42
C SER A 393 4.40 -4.64 14.16
N TYR A 394 3.86 -4.02 13.10
CA TYR A 394 4.14 -2.61 12.80
C TYR A 394 3.55 -1.66 13.85
N VAL A 395 2.37 -1.97 14.39
CA VAL A 395 1.75 -1.19 15.47
C VAL A 395 2.58 -1.31 16.75
N ALA A 396 3.04 -2.52 17.11
CA ALA A 396 3.91 -2.73 18.26
C ALA A 396 5.25 -1.99 18.11
N LEU A 397 5.83 -2.03 16.91
CA LEU A 397 7.06 -1.30 16.59
C LEU A 397 6.85 0.21 16.74
N LEU A 398 5.72 0.74 16.24
CA LEU A 398 5.38 2.14 16.36
C LEU A 398 5.18 2.58 17.82
N ILE A 399 4.46 1.80 18.63
CA ILE A 399 4.30 2.07 20.07
C ILE A 399 5.68 2.10 20.75
N GLY A 400 6.53 1.10 20.50
CA GLY A 400 7.88 1.06 21.03
C GLY A 400 8.70 2.28 20.61
N CYS A 401 8.61 2.70 19.34
CA CYS A 401 9.28 3.90 18.86
C CYS A 401 8.80 5.16 19.58
N LEU A 402 7.50 5.28 19.89
CA LEU A 402 6.97 6.42 20.63
C LEU A 402 7.44 6.43 22.09
N LEU A 403 7.49 5.28 22.74
CA LEU A 403 7.95 5.14 24.12
C LEU A 403 9.46 5.40 24.28
N GLN A 404 10.25 5.33 23.22
CA GLN A 404 11.66 5.76 23.26
C GLN A 404 11.78 7.19 23.76
N GLN A 405 12.42 7.36 24.93
CA GLN A 405 12.59 8.64 25.62
C GLN A 405 11.27 9.27 26.13
N ASN A 406 10.16 8.52 26.12
CA ASN A 406 8.84 8.94 26.62
C ASN A 406 8.21 7.83 27.50
N GLU A 407 9.05 7.17 28.31
CA GLU A 407 8.70 5.97 29.12
C GLU A 407 7.53 6.21 30.08
N GLY A 408 7.33 7.45 30.53
CA GLY A 408 6.22 7.83 31.41
C GLY A 408 4.82 7.59 30.82
N HIS A 409 4.71 7.38 29.51
CA HIS A 409 3.44 7.08 28.84
C HIS A 409 3.13 5.57 28.73
N VAL A 410 3.99 4.70 29.26
CA VAL A 410 3.79 3.24 29.19
C VAL A 410 2.47 2.78 29.84
N SER A 411 2.01 3.48 30.88
CA SER A 411 0.76 3.17 31.58
C SER A 411 -0.47 3.28 30.68
N ALA A 412 -0.47 4.21 29.71
CA ALA A 412 -1.55 4.34 28.74
C ALA A 412 -1.65 3.07 27.88
N VAL A 413 -0.51 2.55 27.40
CA VAL A 413 -0.46 1.31 26.61
C VAL A 413 -0.91 0.12 27.45
N ARG A 414 -0.36 -0.05 28.66
CA ARG A 414 -0.68 -1.17 29.56
C ARG A 414 -2.18 -1.24 29.90
N SER A 415 -2.87 -0.10 29.97
CA SER A 415 -4.29 -0.07 30.33
C SER A 415 -5.21 -0.81 29.34
N HIS A 416 -4.74 -1.05 28.12
CA HIS A 416 -5.49 -1.78 27.08
C HIS A 416 -5.01 -3.23 26.89
N LEU A 417 -3.89 -3.63 27.50
CA LEU A 417 -3.34 -4.98 27.35
C LEU A 417 -3.86 -5.91 28.44
N GLN A 418 -4.02 -7.20 28.09
CA GLN A 418 -4.35 -8.23 29.08
C GLN A 418 -3.27 -8.28 30.17
N ASP A 419 -3.71 -8.28 31.43
CA ASP A 419 -2.86 -8.24 32.64
C ASP A 419 -1.90 -7.03 32.73
N GLY A 420 -2.04 -6.04 31.85
CA GLY A 420 -1.14 -4.90 31.76
C GLY A 420 0.30 -5.24 31.34
N SER A 421 0.52 -6.44 30.79
CA SER A 421 1.83 -6.92 30.34
C SER A 421 2.14 -6.52 28.91
N LEU A 422 3.37 -6.07 28.64
CA LEU A 422 3.89 -5.82 27.29
C LEU A 422 4.36 -7.10 26.58
N SER A 423 4.35 -8.25 27.26
CA SER A 423 4.82 -9.54 26.70
C SER A 423 4.23 -9.87 25.31
N PRO A 424 2.92 -9.71 25.06
CA PRO A 424 2.38 -10.01 23.72
C PRO A 424 3.00 -9.17 22.61
N MET A 425 3.36 -7.92 22.90
CA MET A 425 4.04 -7.04 21.92
C MET A 425 5.48 -7.47 21.69
N ILE A 426 6.19 -7.88 22.75
CA ILE A 426 7.56 -8.38 22.69
C ILE A 426 7.60 -9.66 21.84
N ASP A 427 6.73 -10.63 22.15
CA ASP A 427 6.64 -11.90 21.44
C ASP A 427 6.31 -11.69 19.95
N GLN A 428 5.38 -10.77 19.68
CA GLN A 428 5.02 -10.42 18.30
C GLN A 428 6.21 -9.81 17.54
N LEU A 429 6.95 -8.89 18.15
CA LEU A 429 8.13 -8.29 17.53
C LEU A 429 9.28 -9.28 17.34
N GLN A 430 9.43 -10.24 18.24
CA GLN A 430 10.43 -11.30 18.10
C GLN A 430 10.11 -12.21 16.90
N ARG A 431 8.86 -12.65 16.76
CA ARG A 431 8.39 -13.40 15.57
C ARG A 431 8.60 -12.60 14.28
N PHE A 432 8.28 -11.31 14.31
CA PHE A 432 8.47 -10.42 13.16
C PHE A 432 9.96 -10.23 12.80
N LEU A 433 10.84 -10.09 13.80
CA LEU A 433 12.27 -10.00 13.60
C LEU A 433 12.83 -11.26 12.94
N ASP A 434 12.41 -12.43 13.39
CA ASP A 434 12.85 -13.71 12.83
C ASP A 434 12.36 -13.89 11.40
N PHE A 435 11.09 -13.54 11.12
CA PHE A 435 10.58 -13.47 9.75
C PHE A 435 11.42 -12.53 8.87
N MET A 436 11.73 -11.33 9.35
CA MET A 436 12.52 -10.35 8.62
C MET A 436 13.97 -10.83 8.38
N LYS A 437 14.57 -11.57 9.31
CA LYS A 437 15.89 -12.19 9.15
C LYS A 437 15.89 -13.25 8.05
N ILE A 438 14.81 -14.01 7.91
CA ILE A 438 14.63 -15.00 6.84
C ILE A 438 14.38 -14.29 5.50
N ALA A 439 13.50 -13.29 5.47
CA ALA A 439 13.07 -12.60 4.25
C ALA A 439 14.13 -11.62 3.71
N SER A 440 14.91 -10.98 4.57
CA SER A 440 15.85 -9.91 4.21
C SER A 440 17.29 -10.25 4.58
N LYS A 441 18.14 -10.51 3.58
CA LYS A 441 19.59 -10.67 3.75
C LYS A 441 20.33 -9.39 4.18
N LYS A 442 19.63 -8.28 4.50
CA LYS A 442 20.22 -6.98 4.88
C LYS A 442 20.00 -6.66 6.37
N SER A 443 21.09 -6.39 7.10
CA SER A 443 21.14 -6.28 8.57
C SER A 443 20.69 -4.95 9.20
N GLY A 444 20.23 -3.98 8.41
CA GLY A 444 19.95 -2.61 8.90
C GLY A 444 18.68 -2.51 9.76
N GLY A 445 17.55 -3.01 9.25
CA GLY A 445 16.24 -2.91 9.92
C GLY A 445 16.14 -3.78 11.18
N CYS A 446 16.83 -4.92 11.20
CA CYS A 446 16.82 -5.86 12.33
C CYS A 446 17.32 -5.20 13.63
N ARG A 447 18.37 -4.38 13.56
CA ARG A 447 18.95 -3.70 14.74
C ARG A 447 18.01 -2.67 15.37
N SER A 448 17.10 -2.08 14.59
CA SER A 448 16.15 -1.14 15.17
C SER A 448 15.07 -1.86 15.95
N ILE A 449 14.56 -2.96 15.40
CA ILE A 449 13.57 -3.82 16.05
C ILE A 449 14.15 -4.43 17.35
N GLU A 450 15.38 -4.94 17.31
CA GLU A 450 16.09 -5.47 18.50
C GLU A 450 16.14 -4.44 19.64
N ARG A 451 16.52 -3.19 19.35
CA ARG A 451 16.54 -2.11 20.35
C ARG A 451 15.16 -1.76 20.92
N ILE A 452 14.11 -1.97 20.14
CA ILE A 452 12.73 -1.73 20.58
C ILE A 452 12.27 -2.87 21.49
N ILE A 453 12.60 -4.12 21.15
CA ILE A 453 12.36 -5.29 22.00
C ILE A 453 13.05 -5.07 23.37
N ASP A 454 14.35 -4.75 23.38
CA ASP A 454 15.10 -4.47 24.61
C ASP A 454 14.51 -3.31 25.44
N LEU A 455 13.86 -2.35 24.79
CA LEU A 455 13.17 -1.27 25.48
C LEU A 455 11.88 -1.76 26.13
N LEU A 456 11.05 -2.49 25.37
CA LEU A 456 9.78 -3.00 25.88
C LEU A 456 10.01 -4.01 27.00
N ASP A 457 11.03 -4.86 26.92
CA ASP A 457 11.42 -5.78 28.00
C ASP A 457 11.77 -5.06 29.29
N ARG A 458 12.52 -3.95 29.20
CA ARG A 458 12.87 -3.13 30.38
C ARG A 458 11.67 -2.38 30.96
N LEU A 459 10.68 -2.10 30.12
CA LEU A 459 9.45 -1.41 30.47
C LEU A 459 8.31 -2.37 30.79
N ASN A 460 8.51 -3.69 30.76
CA ASN A 460 7.55 -4.68 31.21
C ASN A 460 7.63 -4.79 32.74
#